data_AF-A0A1S1Z123-F1
#
_entry.id   AF-A0A1S1Z123-F1
#
_cell.length_a   1.000
_cell.length_b   1.000
_cell.length_c   1.000
_cell.angle_alpha   90.00
_cell.angle_beta   90.00
_cell.angle_gamma   90.00
#
_symmetry.space_group_name_H-M   'P 1'
#
loop_
_entity.id
_entity.type
_entity.pdbx_description
1 polymer ?
#
loop_
_entity_poly.entity_id
_entity_poly.type
_entity_poly.pdbx_seq_one_letter_code
_entity_poly.pdbx_strand_id
1 'polypeptide(L)'
;MNFKNNLRRYVWSFLPLFIFLVTPSCRDCDAYSNPSSYALGAFYDKNNPTSAVNIDFESINGIGGAELSPMSNGKILLPLKVTERQTGFSFITSGLTDTTYIDYSTTVKVNGPDCGAFEQFTGLGVSRDPNAAGQPSYSGATGALFDSVVVISSTVSADTANENIQFLIDICDANTKTVSRNLIVTFYDLQTNNPRELQFTSIHVKGKDADPIYTDADKFSTIYLPLESNTETIFEFRIGEDDSDPNTITQELKVRFNNSTVISDDETGCIFTNGTGSVTLVSNNIEGDDFIFTKDSIFQKMSVDRKTVNTNPNFPNVKLYN
;
A
#
# COMPACT_ATOMS: atom_id res chain seq x y z
N MET A 1 15.60 77.71 34.60
CA MET A 1 14.78 76.58 34.09
C MET A 1 15.72 75.40 33.87
N ASN A 2 15.66 74.38 34.73
CA ASN A 2 16.77 73.44 34.95
C ASN A 2 16.69 72.24 33.97
N PHE A 3 17.25 72.41 32.78
CA PHE A 3 17.14 71.47 31.65
C PHE A 3 17.60 70.04 31.99
N LYS A 4 18.59 69.90 32.88
CA LYS A 4 19.10 68.60 33.37
C LYS A 4 18.07 67.78 34.16
N ASN A 5 17.21 68.42 34.94
CA ASN A 5 16.22 67.72 35.77
C ASN A 5 14.99 67.30 34.96
N ASN A 6 14.65 68.03 33.90
CA ASN A 6 13.55 67.67 33.01
C ASN A 6 13.94 66.54 32.06
N LEU A 7 15.18 66.52 31.54
CA LEU A 7 15.66 65.43 30.68
C LEU A 7 15.61 64.07 31.41
N ARG A 8 15.97 64.05 32.69
CA ARG A 8 15.92 62.83 33.52
C ARG A 8 14.47 62.36 33.74
N ARG A 9 13.52 63.27 33.92
CA ARG A 9 12.09 62.93 33.98
C ARG A 9 11.57 62.39 32.65
N TYR A 10 11.89 63.03 31.53
CA TYR A 10 11.46 62.54 30.21
C TYR A 10 12.03 61.14 29.90
N VAL A 11 13.32 60.90 30.16
CA VAL A 11 13.95 59.59 29.93
C VAL A 11 13.32 58.49 30.80
N TRP A 12 12.94 58.80 32.04
CA TRP A 12 12.28 57.84 32.92
C TRP A 12 10.80 57.62 32.58
N SER A 13 10.12 58.61 32.01
CA SER A 13 8.76 58.46 31.48
C SER A 13 8.70 57.66 30.17
N PHE A 14 9.78 57.67 29.38
CA PHE A 14 9.88 56.89 28.13
C PHE A 14 10.45 55.48 28.34
N LEU A 15 11.09 55.18 29.47
CA LEU A 15 11.57 53.84 29.81
C LEU A 15 10.48 52.75 29.76
N PRO A 16 9.26 52.94 30.33
CA PRO A 16 8.20 51.95 30.20
C PRO A 16 7.67 51.82 28.75
N LEU A 17 7.70 52.89 27.95
CA LEU A 17 7.36 52.82 26.52
C LEU A 17 8.42 52.08 25.69
N PHE A 18 9.69 52.21 26.08
CA PHE A 18 10.79 51.46 25.47
C PHE A 18 10.71 49.97 25.81
N ILE A 19 10.24 49.61 27.00
CA ILE A 19 9.99 48.20 27.36
C ILE A 19 8.87 47.63 26.46
N PHE A 20 7.79 48.36 26.18
CA PHE A 20 6.75 47.92 25.23
C PHE A 20 7.21 47.88 23.76
N LEU A 21 8.24 48.65 23.39
CA LEU A 21 8.79 48.68 22.02
C LEU A 21 9.97 47.72 21.80
N VAL A 22 10.57 47.20 22.87
CA VAL A 22 11.75 46.30 22.84
C VAL A 22 11.43 44.92 23.41
N THR A 23 10.27 44.71 24.04
CA THR A 23 9.72 43.35 24.15
C THR A 23 9.47 42.84 22.74
N PRO A 24 9.97 41.65 22.35
CA PRO A 24 9.68 41.08 21.05
C PRO A 24 8.17 40.93 20.95
N SER A 25 7.53 41.83 20.22
CA SER A 25 6.12 41.73 19.89
C SER A 25 5.94 40.41 19.16
N CYS A 26 5.00 39.57 19.63
CA CYS A 26 4.59 38.30 19.06
C CYS A 26 3.99 38.49 17.66
N ARG A 27 4.80 38.95 16.70
CA ARG A 27 4.39 39.24 15.32
C ARG A 27 4.85 38.16 14.34
N ASP A 28 5.71 37.24 14.78
CA ASP A 28 6.20 36.11 13.98
C ASP A 28 5.65 34.74 14.44
N CYS A 29 4.63 34.70 15.30
CA CYS A 29 3.80 33.51 15.39
C CYS A 29 2.83 33.56 14.20
N ASP A 30 3.35 33.19 13.03
CA ASP A 30 2.59 33.09 11.80
C ASP A 30 1.27 32.36 12.07
N ALA A 31 0.16 33.02 11.73
CA ALA A 31 -1.17 32.43 11.71
C ALA A 31 -1.32 31.29 10.66
N TYR A 32 -0.22 30.88 10.02
CA TYR A 32 -0.11 29.62 9.30
C TYR A 32 -0.05 28.39 10.22
N SER A 33 0.12 28.57 11.53
CA SER A 33 0.01 27.48 12.51
C SER A 33 -1.45 27.14 12.80
N ASN A 34 -2.21 26.67 11.80
CA ASN A 34 -3.14 25.61 12.13
C ASN A 34 -2.26 24.44 12.57
N PRO A 35 -2.33 23.94 13.82
CA PRO A 35 -1.61 22.74 14.20
C PRO A 35 -2.32 21.55 13.54
N SER A 36 -2.20 21.43 12.22
CA SER A 36 -2.54 20.19 11.59
C SER A 36 -1.50 19.18 12.08
N SER A 37 -2.00 18.27 12.90
CA SER A 37 -1.17 17.47 13.77
C SER A 37 -0.93 16.14 13.09
N TYR A 38 0.22 16.01 12.45
CA TYR A 38 0.54 14.83 11.65
C TYR A 38 1.52 13.93 12.39
N ALA A 39 1.32 12.62 12.34
CA ALA A 39 2.39 11.68 12.61
C ALA A 39 3.19 11.44 11.32
N LEU A 40 4.52 11.40 11.42
CA LEU A 40 5.38 11.06 10.29
C LEU A 40 5.63 9.55 10.31
N GLY A 41 5.09 8.86 9.31
CA GLY A 41 5.25 7.43 9.09
C GLY A 41 6.32 7.14 8.05
N ALA A 42 7.12 6.09 8.27
CA ALA A 42 8.08 5.59 7.29
C ALA A 42 8.10 4.06 7.27
N PHE A 43 8.40 3.48 6.11
CA PHE A 43 8.42 2.03 5.90
C PHE A 43 9.84 1.50 5.93
N TYR A 44 10.01 0.30 6.48
CA TYR A 44 11.32 -0.32 6.64
C TYR A 44 11.23 -1.81 6.35
N ASP A 45 12.29 -2.37 5.78
CA ASP A 45 12.48 -3.81 5.75
C ASP A 45 12.65 -4.33 7.18
N LYS A 46 11.83 -5.30 7.60
CA LYS A 46 11.95 -5.94 8.92
C LYS A 46 13.34 -6.54 9.16
N ASN A 47 13.99 -7.01 8.09
CA ASN A 47 15.31 -7.62 8.15
C ASN A 47 16.43 -6.56 8.11
N ASN A 48 16.13 -5.32 7.74
CA ASN A 48 17.06 -4.19 7.75
C ASN A 48 16.36 -2.86 8.15
N PRO A 49 16.03 -2.67 9.44
CA PRO A 49 15.23 -1.54 9.91
C PRO A 49 16.01 -0.21 10.03
N THR A 50 17.17 -0.10 9.37
CA THR A 50 18.06 1.06 9.51
C THR A 50 17.82 2.15 8.47
N SER A 51 17.24 1.79 7.33
CA SER A 51 17.00 2.70 6.20
C SER A 51 15.56 2.57 5.73
N ALA A 52 14.88 3.71 5.57
CA ALA A 52 13.53 3.71 5.06
C ALA A 52 13.52 3.23 3.61
N VAL A 53 12.54 2.41 3.26
CA VAL A 53 12.30 1.93 1.90
C VAL A 53 11.15 2.73 1.29
N ASN A 54 11.26 2.99 -0.01
CA ASN A 54 10.15 3.58 -0.75
C ASN A 54 9.23 2.46 -1.25
N ILE A 55 7.94 2.59 -0.95
CA ILE A 55 6.92 1.61 -1.32
C ILE A 55 5.87 2.32 -2.15
N ASP A 56 5.62 1.79 -3.34
CA ASP A 56 4.58 2.27 -4.22
C ASP A 56 3.23 1.69 -3.76
N PHE A 57 2.54 2.45 -2.93
CA PHE A 57 1.17 2.13 -2.53
C PHE A 57 0.20 2.48 -3.67
N GLU A 58 -0.81 1.62 -3.85
CA GLU A 58 -1.93 1.91 -4.76
C GLU A 58 -2.79 3.03 -4.19
N SER A 59 -2.99 3.02 -2.88
CA SER A 59 -3.57 4.15 -2.14
C SER A 59 -3.25 4.05 -0.65
N ILE A 60 -3.24 5.20 0.01
CA ILE A 60 -3.17 5.31 1.47
C ILE A 60 -4.34 6.20 1.87
N ASN A 61 -5.27 5.68 2.67
CA ASN A 61 -6.51 6.37 3.00
C ASN A 61 -6.64 6.56 4.50
N GLY A 62 -6.93 7.79 4.94
CA GLY A 62 -7.49 7.97 6.28
C GLY A 62 -8.91 7.39 6.31
N ILE A 63 -9.29 6.65 7.35
CA ILE A 63 -10.65 6.09 7.45
C ILE A 63 -11.65 7.25 7.54
N GLY A 64 -12.45 7.43 6.48
CA GLY A 64 -13.38 8.55 6.33
C GLY A 64 -12.74 9.87 5.84
N GLY A 65 -11.51 9.82 5.34
CA GLY A 65 -10.74 10.97 4.82
C GLY A 65 -10.35 10.83 3.36
N ALA A 66 -9.63 11.83 2.84
CA ALA A 66 -9.08 11.80 1.49
C ALA A 66 -7.86 10.86 1.40
N GLU A 67 -7.53 10.47 0.15
CA GLU A 67 -6.29 9.78 -0.17
C GLU A 67 -5.08 10.64 0.20
N LEU A 68 -4.05 9.99 0.75
CA LEU A 68 -2.82 10.60 1.23
C LEU A 68 -1.69 10.28 0.26
N SER A 69 -0.96 11.31 -0.18
CA SER A 69 0.22 11.14 -1.01
C SER A 69 1.50 11.11 -0.16
N PRO A 70 2.48 10.23 -0.48
CA PRO A 70 3.80 10.27 0.12
C PRO A 70 4.52 11.61 -0.12
N MET A 71 5.39 11.98 0.81
CA MET A 71 6.32 13.10 0.67
C MET A 71 7.47 12.75 -0.29
N SER A 72 8.20 13.77 -0.76
CA SER A 72 9.37 13.60 -1.65
C SER A 72 10.52 12.77 -1.05
N ASN A 73 10.54 12.57 0.27
CA ASN A 73 11.53 11.76 0.98
C ASN A 73 11.03 10.32 1.28
N GLY A 74 9.91 9.88 0.69
CA GLY A 74 9.34 8.54 0.87
C GLY A 74 8.59 8.33 2.18
N LYS A 75 8.51 9.35 3.04
CA LYS A 75 7.71 9.32 4.28
C LYS A 75 6.27 9.74 4.01
N ILE A 76 5.35 9.43 4.93
CA ILE A 76 3.94 9.83 4.83
C ILE A 76 3.56 10.71 6.02
N LEU A 77 2.85 11.81 5.72
CA LEU A 77 2.17 12.62 6.73
C LEU A 77 0.79 12.04 7.02
N LEU A 78 0.63 11.47 8.22
CA LEU A 78 -0.61 10.86 8.69
C LEU A 78 -1.40 11.89 9.51
N PRO A 79 -2.45 12.54 8.96
CA PRO A 79 -3.22 13.55 9.66
C PRO A 79 -3.97 12.96 10.86
N LEU A 80 -3.63 13.39 12.07
CA LEU A 80 -4.33 13.01 13.30
C LEU A 80 -5.49 13.97 13.55
N LYS A 81 -6.66 13.42 13.88
CA LYS A 81 -7.85 14.21 14.19
C LYS A 81 -7.88 14.63 15.65
N VAL A 82 -7.70 15.92 15.94
CA VAL A 82 -7.66 16.46 17.31
C VAL A 82 -8.91 16.14 18.15
N THR A 83 -10.07 15.95 17.49
CA THR A 83 -11.36 15.68 18.14
C THR A 83 -11.61 14.20 18.43
N GLU A 84 -10.79 13.30 17.91
CA GLU A 84 -10.95 11.86 18.05
C GLU A 84 -9.78 11.31 18.87
N ARG A 85 -10.06 10.33 19.73
CA ARG A 85 -9.02 9.63 20.49
C ARG A 85 -8.08 8.83 19.59
N GLN A 86 -8.58 8.39 18.43
CA GLN A 86 -7.88 7.49 17.54
C GLN A 86 -8.18 7.87 16.08
N THR A 87 -7.17 7.80 15.21
CA THR A 87 -7.35 7.95 13.75
C THR A 87 -6.90 6.69 13.04
N GLY A 88 -7.74 6.14 12.16
CA GLY A 88 -7.42 4.95 11.37
C GLY A 88 -6.87 5.29 9.99
N PHE A 89 -5.94 4.47 9.51
CA PHE A 89 -5.32 4.56 8.19
C PHE A 89 -5.30 3.18 7.53
N SER A 90 -5.77 3.12 6.30
CA SER A 90 -5.68 1.93 5.45
C SER A 90 -4.56 2.13 4.43
N PHE A 91 -3.69 1.14 4.35
CA PHE A 91 -2.59 1.07 3.39
C PHE A 91 -2.90 -0.06 2.43
N ILE A 92 -2.88 0.27 1.14
CA ILE A 92 -3.25 -0.66 0.09
C ILE A 92 -2.09 -0.71 -0.89
N THR A 93 -1.51 -1.90 -1.02
CA THR A 93 -0.59 -2.24 -2.09
C THR A 93 -1.16 -3.43 -2.84
N SER A 94 -0.47 -3.82 -3.89
CA SER A 94 -0.94 -4.89 -4.74
C SER A 94 -1.02 -6.21 -3.97
N GLY A 95 -2.21 -6.81 -3.94
CA GLY A 95 -2.50 -8.08 -3.25
C GLY A 95 -2.53 -8.04 -1.71
N LEU A 96 -2.11 -6.94 -1.06
CA LEU A 96 -2.02 -6.83 0.39
C LEU A 96 -2.67 -5.53 0.88
N THR A 97 -3.40 -5.63 1.99
CA THR A 97 -3.97 -4.47 2.67
C THR A 97 -3.82 -4.61 4.17
N ASP A 98 -3.53 -3.50 4.83
CA ASP A 98 -3.61 -3.43 6.28
C ASP A 98 -4.25 -2.12 6.73
N THR A 99 -4.86 -2.20 7.91
CA THR A 99 -5.38 -1.03 8.61
C THR A 99 -4.65 -0.86 9.94
N THR A 100 -4.11 0.34 10.14
CA THR A 100 -3.45 0.76 11.38
C THR A 100 -4.26 1.89 12.01
N TYR A 101 -4.55 1.77 13.30
CA TYR A 101 -5.15 2.83 14.09
C TYR A 101 -4.12 3.46 15.00
N ILE A 102 -4.08 4.79 15.03
CA ILE A 102 -3.16 5.58 15.86
C ILE A 102 -3.95 6.21 17.00
N ASP A 103 -3.69 5.77 18.24
CA ASP A 103 -4.25 6.30 19.50
C ASP A 103 -3.30 7.38 20.04
N TYR A 104 -3.85 8.43 20.64
CA TYR A 104 -3.08 9.54 21.21
C TYR A 104 -3.89 10.32 22.23
N SER A 105 -3.18 11.05 23.08
CA SER A 105 -3.74 12.05 23.99
C SER A 105 -3.25 13.44 23.62
N THR A 106 -4.16 14.41 23.57
CA THR A 106 -3.81 15.81 23.32
C THR A 106 -3.44 16.49 24.64
N THR A 107 -2.34 17.23 24.61
CA THR A 107 -1.92 18.11 25.71
C THR A 107 -1.57 19.46 25.14
N VAL A 108 -1.90 20.53 25.87
CA VAL A 108 -1.53 21.88 25.48
C VAL A 108 -0.25 22.24 26.23
N LYS A 109 0.83 22.55 25.50
CA LYS A 109 2.05 23.11 26.09
C LYS A 109 2.10 24.61 25.87
N VAL A 110 2.38 25.33 26.95
CA VAL A 110 2.61 26.77 26.94
C VAL A 110 4.12 27.00 27.00
N ASN A 111 4.70 27.59 25.95
CA ASN A 111 6.14 27.84 25.87
C ASN A 111 6.52 29.15 26.63
N GLY A 112 6.06 29.27 27.87
CA GLY A 112 6.23 30.46 28.70
C GLY A 112 5.13 31.52 28.50
N PRO A 113 5.15 32.61 29.29
CA PRO A 113 4.05 33.59 29.33
C PRO A 113 3.84 34.36 28.02
N ASP A 114 4.84 34.38 27.11
CA ASP A 114 4.85 35.25 25.92
C ASP A 114 4.95 34.49 24.57
N CYS A 115 5.04 33.15 24.58
CA CYS A 115 5.09 32.35 23.35
C CYS A 115 3.88 31.40 23.35
N GLY A 116 3.03 31.53 22.34
CA GLY A 116 1.70 30.90 22.27
C GLY A 116 1.65 29.43 22.69
N ALA A 117 0.47 29.01 23.12
CA ALA A 117 0.19 27.62 23.40
C ALA A 117 0.17 26.80 22.11
N PHE A 118 0.81 25.63 22.10
CA PHE A 118 0.72 24.68 20.99
C PHE A 118 0.18 23.34 21.48
N GLU A 119 -0.56 22.66 20.61
CA GLU A 119 -1.06 21.32 20.88
C GLU A 119 0.06 20.30 20.61
N GLN A 120 0.25 19.40 21.58
CA GLN A 120 1.20 18.30 21.55
C GLN A 120 0.44 17.00 21.74
N PHE A 121 0.71 16.02 20.87
CA PHE A 121 0.15 14.67 20.99
C PHE A 121 1.13 13.85 21.80
N THR A 122 0.63 13.22 22.85
CA THR A 122 1.41 12.40 23.79
C THR A 122 0.77 11.02 23.91
N GLY A 123 1.55 10.03 24.33
CA GLY A 123 1.07 8.66 24.43
C GLY A 123 0.70 8.05 23.07
N LEU A 124 1.43 8.42 22.02
CA LEU A 124 1.22 7.84 20.69
C LEU A 124 1.31 6.31 20.76
N GLY A 125 0.27 5.63 20.29
CA GLY A 125 0.17 4.17 20.26
C GLY A 125 -0.46 3.70 18.96
N VAL A 126 -0.21 2.45 18.59
CA VAL A 126 -0.78 1.80 17.40
C VAL A 126 -1.64 0.59 17.77
N SER A 127 -2.70 0.35 17.00
CA SER A 127 -3.62 -0.78 17.17
C SER A 127 -4.12 -1.26 15.81
N ARG A 128 -4.61 -2.50 15.77
CA ARG A 128 -5.34 -3.10 14.63
C ARG A 128 -6.85 -3.04 14.78
N ASP A 129 -7.31 -2.84 16.00
CA ASP A 129 -8.73 -2.78 16.34
C ASP A 129 -9.07 -1.33 16.76
N PRO A 130 -10.08 -0.70 16.14
CA PRO A 130 -10.52 0.65 16.52
C PRO A 130 -11.07 0.74 17.95
N ASN A 131 -11.38 -0.39 18.57
CA ASN A 131 -11.91 -0.46 19.94
C ASN A 131 -10.85 -0.81 20.98
N ALA A 132 -9.64 -1.19 20.54
CA ALA A 132 -8.54 -1.52 21.44
C ALA A 132 -7.65 -0.30 21.69
N ALA A 133 -7.11 -0.21 22.91
CA ALA A 133 -6.16 0.83 23.28
C ALA A 133 -4.84 0.68 22.50
N GLY A 134 -4.29 1.82 22.03
CA GLY A 134 -3.02 1.83 21.33
C GLY A 134 -1.87 1.28 22.18
N GLN A 135 -0.97 0.54 21.54
CA GLN A 135 0.23 -0.02 22.15
C GLN A 135 1.50 0.58 21.52
N PRO A 136 2.68 0.49 22.15
CA PRO A 136 3.93 0.94 21.54
C PRO A 136 4.27 0.20 20.23
N SER A 137 3.74 -1.01 20.05
CA SER A 137 3.88 -1.78 18.83
C SER A 137 2.79 -2.86 18.72
N TYR A 138 2.54 -3.34 17.50
CA TYR A 138 1.84 -4.61 17.28
C TYR A 138 2.54 -5.44 16.21
N SER A 139 2.30 -6.76 16.23
CA SER A 139 2.74 -7.68 15.19
C SER A 139 1.68 -7.92 14.11
N GLY A 140 2.18 -8.16 12.92
CA GLY A 140 1.56 -8.65 11.71
C GLY A 140 0.60 -9.81 11.93
N ALA A 141 -0.42 -9.93 11.08
CA ALA A 141 -1.14 -11.19 10.94
C ALA A 141 -0.43 -11.95 9.83
N THR A 142 -0.55 -13.27 9.80
CA THR A 142 0.01 -14.05 8.69
C THR A 142 -0.58 -13.54 7.37
N GLY A 143 0.27 -13.18 6.40
CA GLY A 143 -0.14 -12.61 5.12
C GLY A 143 -0.60 -11.15 5.17
N ALA A 144 -0.37 -10.44 6.28
CA ALA A 144 -0.62 -9.01 6.38
C ALA A 144 0.47 -8.20 5.68
N LEU A 145 0.12 -6.99 5.21
CA LEU A 145 1.07 -6.07 4.60
C LEU A 145 2.21 -5.70 5.56
N PHE A 146 1.89 -5.43 6.83
CA PHE A 146 2.86 -5.11 7.86
C PHE A 146 3.20 -6.36 8.68
N ASP A 147 4.49 -6.68 8.76
CA ASP A 147 5.01 -7.66 9.71
C ASP A 147 4.95 -7.11 11.15
N SER A 148 5.11 -5.79 11.30
CA SER A 148 4.80 -5.09 12.55
C SER A 148 4.73 -3.57 12.34
N VAL A 149 4.12 -2.88 13.30
CA VAL A 149 4.13 -1.42 13.36
C VAL A 149 4.65 -1.01 14.74
N VAL A 150 5.58 -0.06 14.77
CA VAL A 150 6.32 0.35 15.97
C VAL A 150 6.28 1.87 16.13
N VAL A 151 5.97 2.34 17.32
CA VAL A 151 6.09 3.75 17.72
C VAL A 151 7.51 4.02 18.20
N ILE A 152 8.17 4.99 17.55
CA ILE A 152 9.55 5.39 17.89
C ILE A 152 9.57 6.56 18.87
N SER A 153 8.65 7.50 18.68
CA SER A 153 8.43 8.62 19.60
C SER A 153 7.01 8.59 20.11
N SER A 154 6.84 8.50 21.42
CA SER A 154 5.54 8.58 22.09
C SER A 154 4.95 10.00 22.06
N THR A 155 5.62 10.97 21.43
CA THR A 155 5.23 12.37 21.43
C THR A 155 5.45 13.01 20.06
N VAL A 156 4.40 13.62 19.52
CA VAL A 156 4.41 14.37 18.26
C VAL A 156 4.24 15.85 18.59
N SER A 157 5.20 16.66 18.15
CA SER A 157 5.13 18.12 18.23
C SER A 157 4.96 18.68 16.83
N ALA A 158 4.39 19.88 16.71
CA ALA A 158 4.01 20.52 15.43
C ALA A 158 5.17 20.84 14.46
N ASP A 159 6.38 20.32 14.67
CA ASP A 159 7.58 20.68 13.91
C ASP A 159 8.68 19.61 14.00
N THR A 160 8.37 18.34 13.76
CA THR A 160 9.40 17.29 13.73
C THR A 160 9.33 16.51 12.43
N ALA A 161 10.31 16.75 11.55
CA ALA A 161 10.60 15.93 10.36
C ALA A 161 11.18 14.53 10.70
N ASN A 162 11.22 14.18 11.99
CA ASN A 162 11.71 12.92 12.51
C ASN A 162 10.58 11.87 12.51
N GLU A 163 10.96 10.62 12.30
CA GLU A 163 10.03 9.50 12.27
C GLU A 163 9.37 9.29 13.62
N ASN A 164 8.03 9.28 13.63
CA ASN A 164 7.24 8.98 14.81
C ASN A 164 6.83 7.51 14.83
N ILE A 165 6.58 6.93 13.64
CA ILE A 165 6.07 5.57 13.45
C ILE A 165 6.88 4.87 12.37
N GLN A 166 7.32 3.65 12.67
CA GLN A 166 7.94 2.72 11.72
C GLN A 166 6.95 1.61 11.36
N PHE A 167 6.74 1.43 10.07
CA PHE A 167 5.98 0.32 9.51
C PHE A 167 6.98 -0.72 9.00
N LEU A 168 7.14 -1.83 9.71
CA LEU A 168 8.02 -2.91 9.29
C LEU A 168 7.26 -3.82 8.33
N ILE A 169 7.81 -3.98 7.14
CA ILE A 169 7.30 -4.84 6.08
C ILE A 169 8.30 -5.95 5.81
N ASP A 170 7.80 -7.12 5.40
CA ASP A 170 8.69 -8.18 4.94
C ASP A 170 9.07 -7.91 3.47
N ILE A 171 10.35 -7.66 3.21
CA ILE A 171 10.85 -7.44 1.86
C ILE A 171 11.64 -8.65 1.40
N CYS A 172 11.22 -9.18 0.26
CA CYS A 172 11.92 -10.27 -0.40
C CYS A 172 12.80 -9.72 -1.54
N ASP A 173 14.04 -10.22 -1.62
CA ASP A 173 14.89 -10.02 -2.81
C ASP A 173 14.55 -11.10 -3.83
N ALA A 174 14.01 -10.68 -4.98
CA ALA A 174 13.71 -11.58 -6.09
C ALA A 174 14.93 -12.42 -6.50
N ASN A 175 16.14 -11.87 -6.46
CA ASN A 175 17.35 -12.57 -6.90
C ASN A 175 17.75 -13.75 -5.99
N THR A 176 17.22 -13.79 -4.76
CA THR A 176 17.52 -14.82 -3.76
C THR A 176 16.42 -15.87 -3.65
N LYS A 177 15.29 -15.67 -4.34
CA LYS A 177 14.15 -16.58 -4.36
C LYS A 177 14.15 -17.41 -5.65
N THR A 178 13.54 -18.60 -5.58
CA THR A 178 13.36 -19.47 -6.75
C THR A 178 12.24 -18.93 -7.63
N VAL A 179 12.40 -18.96 -8.95
CA VAL A 179 11.35 -18.59 -9.91
C VAL A 179 10.11 -19.47 -9.69
N SER A 180 8.98 -18.83 -9.37
CA SER A 180 7.65 -19.43 -9.37
C SER A 180 7.33 -19.74 -10.81
N ARG A 181 7.03 -21.00 -11.04
CA ARG A 181 6.56 -21.48 -12.34
C ARG A 181 5.05 -21.55 -12.34
N ASN A 182 4.36 -20.67 -11.62
CA ASN A 182 2.91 -20.65 -11.59
C ASN A 182 2.40 -19.29 -12.05
N LEU A 183 1.51 -19.30 -13.03
CA LEU A 183 0.72 -18.15 -13.45
C LEU A 183 -0.55 -18.09 -12.60
N ILE A 184 -0.77 -16.98 -11.92
CA ILE A 184 -2.03 -16.72 -11.21
C ILE A 184 -3.05 -16.21 -12.23
N VAL A 185 -4.16 -16.92 -12.35
CA VAL A 185 -5.26 -16.56 -13.23
C VAL A 185 -6.52 -16.37 -12.41
N THR A 186 -7.12 -15.19 -12.49
CA THR A 186 -8.36 -14.87 -11.76
C THR A 186 -9.47 -14.58 -12.77
N PHE A 187 -10.64 -15.14 -12.50
CA PHE A 187 -11.81 -14.99 -13.34
C PHE A 187 -12.71 -13.87 -12.84
N TYR A 188 -13.19 -13.04 -13.76
CA TYR A 188 -14.00 -11.87 -13.47
C TYR A 188 -15.29 -11.88 -14.29
N ASP A 189 -16.33 -11.30 -13.72
CA ASP A 189 -17.52 -10.93 -14.47
C ASP A 189 -17.24 -9.66 -15.30
N LEU A 190 -17.50 -9.71 -16.61
CA LEU A 190 -17.18 -8.62 -17.53
C LEU A 190 -17.91 -7.31 -17.19
N GLN A 191 -19.13 -7.37 -16.67
CA GLN A 191 -19.98 -6.19 -16.44
C GLN A 191 -19.67 -5.53 -15.11
N THR A 192 -19.48 -6.33 -14.07
CA THR A 192 -19.30 -5.86 -12.69
C THR A 192 -17.84 -5.71 -12.30
N ASN A 193 -16.92 -6.33 -13.04
CA ASN A 193 -15.49 -6.37 -12.74
C ASN A 193 -15.19 -6.98 -11.35
N ASN A 194 -16.09 -7.82 -10.84
CA ASN A 194 -15.92 -8.58 -9.61
C ASN A 194 -15.43 -10.01 -9.91
N PRO A 195 -14.66 -10.64 -9.01
CA PRO A 195 -14.27 -12.04 -9.15
C PRO A 195 -15.50 -12.94 -9.29
N ARG A 196 -15.42 -13.95 -10.16
CA ARG A 196 -16.49 -14.91 -10.42
C ARG A 196 -15.93 -16.31 -10.47
N GLU A 197 -16.65 -17.27 -9.91
CA GLU A 197 -16.30 -18.67 -10.07
C GLU A 197 -16.70 -19.20 -11.44
N LEU A 198 -15.78 -19.91 -12.08
CA LEU A 198 -16.05 -20.67 -13.31
C LEU A 198 -15.77 -22.15 -13.07
N GLN A 199 -16.53 -22.97 -13.78
CA GLN A 199 -16.39 -24.42 -13.80
C GLN A 199 -15.92 -24.83 -15.19
N PHE A 200 -14.87 -25.65 -15.22
CA PHE A 200 -14.28 -26.17 -16.44
C PHE A 200 -14.38 -27.68 -16.43
N THR A 201 -14.53 -28.27 -17.61
CA THR A 201 -14.39 -29.70 -17.80
C THR A 201 -12.93 -30.08 -17.55
N SER A 202 -12.03 -29.38 -18.23
CA SER A 202 -10.61 -29.53 -18.03
C SER A 202 -9.85 -28.24 -18.29
N ILE A 203 -8.73 -28.09 -17.60
CA ILE A 203 -7.69 -27.14 -17.94
C ILE A 203 -6.39 -27.90 -18.02
N HIS A 204 -5.72 -27.84 -19.15
CA HIS A 204 -4.47 -28.56 -19.39
C HIS A 204 -3.52 -27.73 -20.25
N VAL A 205 -2.26 -28.15 -20.27
CA VAL A 205 -1.29 -27.60 -21.23
C VAL A 205 -1.55 -28.22 -22.59
N LYS A 206 -1.57 -27.41 -23.65
CA LYS A 206 -1.81 -27.86 -25.02
C LYS A 206 -0.91 -29.03 -25.40
N GLY A 207 -1.52 -30.14 -25.85
CA GLY A 207 -0.82 -31.38 -26.18
C GLY A 207 -0.60 -32.34 -25.01
N LYS A 208 -1.14 -32.03 -23.82
CA LYS A 208 -1.17 -32.88 -22.62
C LYS A 208 -2.59 -33.16 -22.13
N ASP A 209 -3.51 -33.43 -23.05
CA ASP A 209 -4.93 -33.67 -22.74
C ASP A 209 -5.15 -34.79 -21.72
N ALA A 210 -4.25 -35.79 -21.69
CA ALA A 210 -4.33 -36.92 -20.76
C ALA A 210 -3.81 -36.60 -19.34
N ASP A 211 -3.28 -35.39 -19.10
CA ASP A 211 -2.73 -34.95 -17.82
C ASP A 211 -3.24 -33.54 -17.46
N PRO A 212 -4.55 -33.41 -17.16
CA PRO A 212 -5.16 -32.13 -16.83
C PRO A 212 -4.68 -31.57 -15.49
N ILE A 213 -4.46 -30.25 -15.46
CA ILE A 213 -4.12 -29.49 -14.25
C ILE A 213 -5.35 -29.42 -13.32
N TYR A 214 -6.53 -29.25 -13.90
CA TYR A 214 -7.82 -29.20 -13.21
C TYR A 214 -8.87 -30.01 -13.99
N THR A 215 -9.77 -30.71 -13.28
CA THR A 215 -10.83 -31.55 -13.86
C THR A 215 -12.19 -31.42 -13.17
N ASP A 216 -13.27 -31.51 -13.94
CA ASP A 216 -14.63 -32.06 -13.68
C ASP A 216 -15.28 -32.02 -12.28
N ALA A 217 -15.03 -31.00 -11.45
CA ALA A 217 -15.92 -30.66 -10.32
C ALA A 217 -15.69 -29.26 -9.72
N ASP A 218 -14.53 -28.67 -9.96
CA ASP A 218 -14.12 -27.53 -9.16
C ASP A 218 -14.57 -26.19 -9.75
N LYS A 219 -15.05 -25.34 -8.84
CA LYS A 219 -15.37 -23.94 -9.11
C LYS A 219 -14.28 -23.08 -8.52
N PHE A 220 -13.59 -22.37 -9.38
CA PHE A 220 -12.51 -21.49 -8.96
C PHE A 220 -12.78 -20.08 -9.42
N SER A 221 -12.55 -19.13 -8.53
CA SER A 221 -12.42 -17.71 -8.87
C SER A 221 -10.97 -17.35 -9.20
N THR A 222 -9.99 -18.13 -8.70
CA THR A 222 -8.56 -18.01 -9.00
C THR A 222 -7.92 -19.38 -9.06
N ILE A 223 -7.03 -19.58 -10.03
CA ILE A 223 -6.27 -20.81 -10.23
C ILE A 223 -4.78 -20.51 -10.44
N TYR A 224 -3.96 -21.54 -10.20
CA TYR A 224 -2.53 -21.51 -10.39
C TYR A 224 -2.16 -22.44 -11.55
N LEU A 225 -1.63 -21.87 -12.63
CA LEU A 225 -1.31 -22.62 -13.83
C LEU A 225 0.21 -22.81 -13.97
N PRO A 226 0.72 -24.06 -14.01
CA PRO A 226 2.14 -24.31 -14.11
C PRO A 226 2.70 -23.92 -15.49
N LEU A 227 3.69 -23.04 -15.50
CA LEU A 227 4.51 -22.66 -16.65
C LEU A 227 5.52 -23.77 -16.91
N GLU A 228 5.38 -24.44 -18.07
CA GLU A 228 6.15 -25.65 -18.37
C GLU A 228 7.42 -25.42 -19.21
N SER A 229 7.56 -24.25 -19.85
CA SER A 229 8.77 -23.94 -20.63
C SER A 229 9.56 -22.79 -20.00
N ASN A 230 10.57 -22.28 -20.73
CA ASN A 230 11.28 -21.04 -20.40
C ASN A 230 10.93 -19.87 -21.34
N THR A 231 10.02 -20.03 -22.30
CA THR A 231 9.64 -18.96 -23.25
C THR A 231 8.14 -18.76 -23.42
N GLU A 232 7.36 -19.84 -23.50
CA GLU A 232 5.91 -19.78 -23.62
C GLU A 232 5.20 -21.01 -23.04
N THR A 233 3.96 -20.85 -22.62
CA THR A 233 3.07 -21.96 -22.24
C THR A 233 1.68 -21.67 -22.78
N ILE A 234 1.02 -22.69 -23.32
CA ILE A 234 -0.34 -22.59 -23.87
C ILE A 234 -1.24 -23.46 -23.02
N PHE A 235 -2.21 -22.85 -22.36
CA PHE A 235 -3.25 -23.54 -21.62
C PHE A 235 -4.50 -23.62 -22.48
N GLU A 236 -5.16 -24.77 -22.47
CA GLU A 236 -6.47 -24.98 -23.07
C GLU A 236 -7.50 -25.08 -21.96
N PHE A 237 -8.50 -24.20 -22.01
CA PHE A 237 -9.66 -24.24 -21.13
C PHE A 237 -10.81 -24.89 -21.88
N ARG A 238 -11.44 -25.91 -21.28
CA ARG A 238 -12.57 -26.62 -21.86
C ARG A 238 -13.82 -26.49 -21.02
N ILE A 239 -14.96 -26.29 -21.68
CA ILE A 239 -16.30 -26.34 -21.08
C ILE A 239 -17.21 -27.19 -21.96
N GLY A 240 -17.74 -28.28 -21.39
CA GLY A 240 -18.64 -29.27 -22.00
C GLY A 240 -19.06 -30.33 -20.98
N GLU A 241 -19.83 -31.33 -21.40
CA GLU A 241 -20.23 -32.42 -20.49
C GLU A 241 -19.09 -33.39 -20.18
N ASP A 242 -18.25 -33.71 -21.17
CA ASP A 242 -17.02 -34.48 -21.03
C ASP A 242 -16.08 -34.24 -22.24
N ASP A 243 -14.88 -34.84 -22.22
CA ASP A 243 -13.89 -34.71 -23.31
C ASP A 243 -14.36 -35.31 -24.66
N SER A 244 -15.43 -36.12 -24.66
CA SER A 244 -16.01 -36.72 -25.87
C SER A 244 -17.22 -35.95 -26.42
N ASP A 245 -17.72 -34.96 -25.68
CA ASP A 245 -18.84 -34.12 -26.10
C ASP A 245 -18.45 -33.25 -27.31
N PRO A 246 -19.12 -33.41 -28.46
CA PRO A 246 -18.86 -32.59 -29.64
C PRO A 246 -19.20 -31.10 -29.45
N ASN A 247 -19.89 -30.73 -28.37
CA ASN A 247 -20.20 -29.35 -28.02
C ASN A 247 -19.18 -28.73 -27.06
N THR A 248 -18.13 -29.46 -26.65
CA THR A 248 -17.08 -28.94 -25.79
C THR A 248 -16.40 -27.74 -26.45
N ILE A 249 -16.56 -26.58 -25.85
CA ILE A 249 -15.90 -25.35 -26.27
C ILE A 249 -14.48 -25.38 -25.70
N THR A 250 -13.49 -25.07 -26.53
CA THR A 250 -12.08 -24.93 -26.12
C THR A 250 -11.62 -23.50 -26.39
N GLN A 251 -10.94 -22.89 -25.42
CA GLN A 251 -10.27 -21.60 -25.60
C GLN A 251 -8.83 -21.64 -25.08
N GLU A 252 -7.91 -21.12 -25.89
CA GLU A 252 -6.48 -21.07 -25.56
C GLU A 252 -6.11 -19.79 -24.81
N LEU A 253 -5.35 -19.95 -23.73
CA LEU A 253 -4.57 -18.89 -23.10
C LEU A 253 -3.09 -19.17 -23.41
N LYS A 254 -2.52 -18.43 -24.35
CA LYS A 254 -1.09 -18.47 -24.61
C LYS A 254 -0.40 -17.35 -23.86
N VAL A 255 0.49 -17.71 -22.95
CA VAL A 255 1.35 -16.80 -22.23
C VAL A 255 2.78 -16.93 -22.71
N ARG A 256 3.40 -15.79 -22.99
CA ARG A 256 4.83 -15.66 -23.27
C ARG A 256 5.45 -14.90 -22.13
N PHE A 257 6.60 -15.34 -21.66
CA PHE A 257 7.27 -14.72 -20.53
C PHE A 257 8.72 -14.47 -20.86
N ASN A 258 9.28 -13.45 -20.21
CA ASN A 258 10.70 -13.21 -20.31
C ASN A 258 11.47 -14.19 -19.41
N ASN A 259 12.67 -14.56 -19.84
CA ASN A 259 13.55 -15.48 -19.11
C ASN A 259 14.11 -14.87 -17.80
N SER A 260 13.80 -13.61 -17.49
CA SER A 260 14.29 -12.92 -16.30
C SER A 260 13.26 -12.86 -15.17
N THR A 261 12.09 -13.49 -15.35
CA THR A 261 11.00 -13.60 -14.37
C THR A 261 11.45 -14.34 -13.11
N VAL A 262 11.40 -13.70 -11.93
CA VAL A 262 11.64 -14.33 -10.63
C VAL A 262 10.59 -13.90 -9.61
N ILE A 263 9.87 -14.86 -9.02
CA ILE A 263 8.79 -14.67 -8.04
C ILE A 263 8.84 -15.86 -7.10
N SER A 264 8.57 -15.72 -5.80
CA SER A 264 8.48 -16.89 -4.91
C SER A 264 7.03 -17.38 -4.81
N ASP A 265 6.81 -18.70 -4.78
CA ASP A 265 5.53 -19.33 -4.37
C ASP A 265 5.24 -19.16 -2.86
N ASP A 266 5.80 -18.12 -2.23
CA ASP A 266 5.75 -18.00 -0.79
C ASP A 266 4.39 -17.46 -0.35
N GLU A 267 3.60 -18.28 0.33
CA GLU A 267 2.36 -17.92 1.02
C GLU A 267 2.56 -16.84 2.12
N THR A 268 3.78 -16.29 2.26
CA THR A 268 4.22 -15.39 3.34
C THR A 268 3.85 -13.92 3.15
N GLY A 269 3.33 -13.50 2.00
CA GLY A 269 2.88 -12.12 1.80
C GLY A 269 4.00 -11.07 1.87
N CYS A 270 5.19 -11.36 1.33
CA CYS A 270 6.29 -10.40 1.29
C CYS A 270 6.23 -9.47 0.07
N ILE A 271 6.73 -8.23 0.22
CA ILE A 271 6.81 -7.25 -0.86
C ILE A 271 8.15 -7.41 -1.59
N PHE A 272 8.14 -7.47 -2.91
CA PHE A 272 9.36 -7.45 -3.71
C PHE A 272 9.58 -6.05 -4.28
N THR A 273 10.68 -5.41 -3.88
CA THR A 273 11.07 -4.07 -4.36
C THR A 273 11.99 -4.12 -5.57
N ASN A 274 12.55 -5.29 -5.86
CA ASN A 274 13.40 -5.58 -6.99
C ASN A 274 12.95 -6.90 -7.64
N GLY A 275 13.17 -7.06 -8.94
CA GLY A 275 12.79 -8.25 -9.68
C GLY A 275 12.52 -7.90 -11.14
N THR A 276 12.91 -8.79 -12.03
CA THR A 276 12.58 -8.69 -13.45
C THR A 276 11.55 -9.75 -13.78
N GLY A 277 10.67 -9.47 -14.71
CA GLY A 277 9.61 -10.37 -15.12
C GLY A 277 8.63 -9.62 -16.00
N SER A 278 8.04 -10.31 -16.96
CA SER A 278 6.92 -9.79 -17.74
C SER A 278 6.26 -10.96 -18.43
N VAL A 279 4.93 -10.98 -18.40
CA VAL A 279 4.12 -11.87 -19.23
C VAL A 279 3.44 -11.02 -20.28
N THR A 280 3.42 -11.50 -21.52
CA THR A 280 2.54 -11.02 -22.58
C THR A 280 1.56 -12.14 -22.93
N LEU A 281 0.35 -11.76 -23.27
CA LEU A 281 -0.62 -12.67 -23.85
C LEU A 281 -0.35 -12.76 -25.35
N VAL A 282 -0.61 -13.92 -25.94
CA VAL A 282 -0.54 -14.11 -27.38
C VAL A 282 -1.89 -14.60 -27.90
N SER A 283 -2.46 -13.87 -28.85
CA SER A 283 -3.67 -14.29 -29.55
C SER A 283 -3.50 -14.01 -31.03
N ASN A 284 -3.83 -14.98 -31.89
CA ASN A 284 -3.66 -14.88 -33.34
C ASN A 284 -2.24 -14.43 -33.78
N ASN A 285 -1.20 -14.93 -33.08
CA ASN A 285 0.21 -14.56 -33.28
C ASN A 285 0.56 -13.09 -33.02
N ILE A 286 -0.32 -12.34 -32.35
CA ILE A 286 -0.06 -10.98 -31.88
C ILE A 286 0.20 -11.04 -30.38
N GLU A 287 1.26 -10.37 -29.92
CA GLU A 287 1.50 -10.15 -28.50
C GLU A 287 0.78 -8.90 -28.01
N GLY A 288 0.23 -8.95 -26.81
CA GLY A 288 -0.43 -7.81 -26.19
C GLY A 288 -0.75 -8.05 -24.73
N ASP A 289 -1.19 -6.97 -24.06
CA ASP A 289 -1.64 -7.01 -22.67
C ASP A 289 -3.15 -7.24 -22.56
N ASP A 290 -3.91 -6.97 -23.62
CA ASP A 290 -5.36 -7.10 -23.61
C ASP A 290 -5.85 -7.71 -24.92
N PHE A 291 -6.78 -8.65 -24.82
CA PHE A 291 -7.46 -9.25 -25.96
C PHE A 291 -8.96 -9.33 -25.70
N ILE A 292 -9.76 -9.00 -26.72
CA ILE A 292 -11.21 -9.10 -26.70
C ILE A 292 -11.62 -10.21 -27.66
N PHE A 293 -12.55 -11.05 -27.22
CA PHE A 293 -13.04 -12.21 -27.95
C PHE A 293 -14.53 -12.07 -28.26
N THR A 294 -15.04 -12.96 -29.10
CA THR A 294 -16.46 -13.00 -29.44
C THR A 294 -17.30 -13.45 -28.25
N LYS A 295 -18.59 -13.12 -28.26
CA LYS A 295 -19.53 -13.44 -27.18
C LYS A 295 -19.66 -14.95 -26.89
N ASP A 296 -19.40 -15.78 -27.90
CA ASP A 296 -19.52 -17.24 -27.80
C ASP A 296 -18.22 -17.90 -27.27
N SER A 297 -17.20 -17.10 -26.95
CA SER A 297 -15.97 -17.59 -26.32
C SER A 297 -16.19 -17.84 -24.82
N ILE A 298 -15.42 -18.77 -24.23
CA ILE A 298 -15.43 -19.02 -22.78
C ILE A 298 -15.11 -17.74 -21.99
N PHE A 299 -14.15 -16.97 -22.48
CA PHE A 299 -13.78 -15.65 -21.97
C PHE A 299 -13.92 -14.63 -23.09
N GLN A 300 -14.61 -13.53 -22.79
CA GLN A 300 -14.85 -12.40 -23.71
C GLN A 300 -13.71 -11.37 -23.66
N LYS A 301 -12.92 -11.35 -22.58
CA LYS A 301 -11.71 -10.53 -22.49
C LYS A 301 -10.62 -11.28 -21.71
N MET A 302 -9.37 -11.14 -22.16
CA MET A 302 -8.18 -11.50 -21.39
C MET A 302 -7.36 -10.24 -21.15
N SER A 303 -6.80 -10.09 -19.96
CA SER A 303 -6.02 -8.92 -19.59
C SER A 303 -4.85 -9.31 -18.71
N VAL A 304 -3.68 -8.81 -19.04
CA VAL A 304 -2.47 -8.81 -18.22
C VAL A 304 -2.66 -7.75 -17.16
N ASP A 305 -2.90 -8.19 -15.95
CA ASP A 305 -3.09 -7.32 -14.81
C ASP A 305 -1.78 -7.06 -14.10
N ARG A 306 -1.16 -5.96 -14.50
CA ARG A 306 0.05 -5.42 -13.90
C ARG A 306 -0.21 -4.68 -12.58
N LYS A 307 -1.47 -4.57 -12.15
CA LYS A 307 -1.90 -3.79 -10.98
C LYS A 307 -2.43 -4.62 -9.82
N THR A 308 -2.60 -5.94 -9.97
CA THR A 308 -2.93 -6.81 -8.84
C THR A 308 -1.86 -7.87 -8.79
N VAL A 309 -0.93 -7.72 -7.85
CA VAL A 309 0.13 -8.68 -7.63
C VAL A 309 0.22 -8.85 -6.14
N ASN A 310 -0.27 -9.97 -5.63
CA ASN A 310 0.30 -10.43 -4.37
C ASN A 310 1.77 -10.72 -4.70
N THR A 311 2.65 -9.79 -4.33
CA THR A 311 4.11 -9.93 -4.19
C THR A 311 5.08 -9.54 -5.35
N ASN A 312 4.75 -8.84 -6.44
CA ASN A 312 5.80 -8.21 -7.31
C ASN A 312 5.24 -7.17 -8.30
N PRO A 313 5.64 -5.89 -8.30
CA PRO A 313 5.21 -4.93 -9.34
C PRO A 313 5.62 -5.30 -10.78
N ASN A 314 6.43 -6.36 -10.97
CA ASN A 314 6.91 -6.84 -12.27
C ASN A 314 6.39 -8.24 -12.65
N PHE A 315 5.33 -8.78 -12.03
CA PHE A 315 4.65 -9.96 -12.57
C PHE A 315 3.14 -9.81 -12.62
N PRO A 316 2.52 -9.87 -13.81
CA PRO A 316 1.10 -9.64 -13.91
C PRO A 316 0.28 -10.91 -13.67
N ASN A 317 -0.81 -10.77 -12.92
CA ASN A 317 -1.89 -11.76 -12.94
C ASN A 317 -2.55 -11.75 -14.32
N VAL A 318 -3.18 -12.84 -14.73
CA VAL A 318 -4.06 -12.80 -15.90
C VAL A 318 -5.51 -12.76 -15.43
N LYS A 319 -6.21 -11.70 -15.83
CA LYS A 319 -7.65 -11.56 -15.64
C LYS A 319 -8.36 -12.13 -16.85
N LEU A 320 -9.21 -13.12 -16.62
CA LEU A 320 -10.07 -13.70 -17.64
C LEU A 320 -11.51 -13.28 -17.35
N TYR A 321 -12.13 -12.58 -18.29
CA TYR A 321 -13.48 -12.04 -18.13
C TYR A 321 -14.47 -12.92 -18.88
N ASN A 322 -15.47 -13.42 -18.17
CA ASN A 322 -16.66 -14.07 -18.72
C ASN A 322 -17.85 -13.11 -18.67
#